data_AF-R6A481-F1
#
_entry.id   AF-R6A481-F1
#
_cell.length_a   1.000
_cell.length_b   1.000
_cell.length_c   1.000
_cell.angle_alpha   90.00
_cell.angle_beta   90.00
_cell.angle_gamma   90.00
#
_symmetry.space_group_name_H-M   'P 1'
#
loop_
_entity.id
_entity.type
_entity.pdbx_description
1 polymer ?
#
loop_
_entity_poly.entity_id
_entity_poly.type
_entity_poly.pdbx_seq_one_letter_code
_entity_poly.pdbx_strand_id
1 'polypeptide(L)'
;MERTELFICQCFDVSHQLILQTLETEENEERIVYGNFHLVHLDFWDKLKSTTKYLFGIKREDGDFDAILLRPEDAGKLEWFANYLNTNTSTDNKDTTPLLFTFCSKDNVYNVTFEPHKTKFYDGSIQTHSELSICVSMKPGNVFYRLYRATKHLLGYCSCYGDIDSFEFKQADAEKLHRMVKEMRAC
;
A
#
# COMPACT_ATOMS: atom_id res chain seq x y z
N MET A 1 5.70 -22.91 1.99
CA MET A 1 4.29 -22.81 2.44
C MET A 1 3.66 -21.63 1.74
N GLU A 2 2.79 -21.93 0.78
CA GLU A 2 1.93 -20.94 0.16
C GLU A 2 0.86 -20.46 1.14
N ARG A 3 0.60 -19.16 1.11
CA ARG A 3 -0.51 -18.54 1.82
C ARG A 3 -0.98 -17.33 1.05
N THR A 4 -2.29 -17.22 0.89
CA THR A 4 -2.94 -16.04 0.31
C THR A 4 -3.97 -15.53 1.30
N GLU A 5 -3.93 -14.23 1.59
CA GLU A 5 -4.87 -13.56 2.49
C GLU A 5 -5.47 -12.33 1.82
N LEU A 6 -6.77 -12.15 2.03
CA LEU A 6 -7.54 -11.02 1.57
C LEU A 6 -7.77 -10.04 2.73
N PHE A 7 -7.46 -8.77 2.47
CA PHE A 7 -7.75 -7.63 3.32
C PHE A 7 -8.81 -6.78 2.63
N ILE A 8 -9.98 -6.67 3.24
CA ILE A 8 -11.07 -5.81 2.77
C ILE A 8 -11.01 -4.52 3.59
N CYS A 9 -11.14 -3.38 2.91
CA CYS A 9 -11.19 -2.08 3.56
C CYS A 9 -12.31 -1.99 4.61
N GLN A 10 -12.11 -1.17 5.66
CA GLN A 10 -13.15 -0.87 6.65
C GLN A 10 -14.45 -0.30 6.06
N CYS A 11 -14.42 0.26 4.84
CA CYS A 11 -15.64 0.69 4.16
C CYS A 11 -16.53 -0.47 3.65
N PHE A 12 -16.04 -1.72 3.74
CA PHE A 12 -16.69 -2.94 3.24
C PHE A 12 -16.97 -2.95 1.72
N ASP A 13 -16.36 -2.04 0.95
CA ASP A 13 -16.42 -2.07 -0.50
C ASP A 13 -15.48 -3.17 -1.03
N VAL A 14 -16.04 -4.10 -1.81
CA VAL A 14 -15.29 -5.18 -2.46
C VAL A 14 -14.31 -4.67 -3.51
N SER A 15 -14.41 -3.41 -3.89
CA SER A 15 -13.48 -2.76 -4.81
C SER A 15 -12.27 -2.17 -4.10
N HIS A 16 -12.25 -2.16 -2.75
CA HIS A 16 -11.11 -1.71 -1.93
C HIS A 16 -10.50 -2.92 -1.22
N GLN A 17 -9.64 -3.63 -1.93
CA GLN A 17 -9.00 -4.85 -1.43
C GLN A 17 -7.49 -4.83 -1.59
N LEU A 18 -6.82 -5.43 -0.63
CA LEU A 18 -5.42 -5.79 -0.71
C LEU A 18 -5.31 -7.32 -0.58
N ILE A 19 -4.60 -7.95 -1.51
CA ILE A 19 -4.26 -9.37 -1.46
C ILE A 19 -2.79 -9.48 -1.12
N LEU A 20 -2.44 -10.26 -0.10
CA LEU A 20 -1.05 -10.66 0.18
C LEU A 20 -0.89 -12.15 -0.08
N GLN A 21 0.19 -12.54 -0.76
CA GLN A 21 0.48 -13.92 -1.14
C GLN A 21 1.95 -14.27 -0.92
N THR A 22 2.22 -15.47 -0.41
CA THR A 22 3.54 -16.11 -0.50
C THR A 22 3.48 -17.24 -1.51
N LEU A 23 4.55 -17.38 -2.29
CA LEU A 23 4.77 -18.54 -3.17
C LEU A 23 5.72 -19.52 -2.47
N GLU A 24 5.65 -20.80 -2.83
CA GLU A 24 6.67 -21.74 -2.36
C GLU A 24 8.04 -21.31 -2.86
N THR A 25 8.97 -21.15 -1.92
CA THR A 25 10.37 -20.81 -2.17
C THR A 25 11.20 -22.02 -1.78
N GLU A 26 12.19 -22.39 -2.59
CA GLU A 26 13.17 -23.41 -2.19
C GLU A 26 13.97 -22.91 -0.97
N GLU A 27 14.60 -23.83 -0.21
CA GLU A 27 15.27 -23.49 1.06
C GLU A 27 16.36 -22.40 0.95
N ASN A 28 16.86 -22.12 -0.26
CA ASN A 28 17.89 -21.13 -0.55
C ASN A 28 17.37 -19.86 -1.25
N GLU A 29 16.07 -19.72 -1.46
CA GLU A 29 15.48 -18.55 -2.12
C GLU A 29 15.10 -17.45 -1.13
N GLU A 30 15.19 -16.19 -1.59
CA GLU A 30 14.74 -15.05 -0.80
C GLU A 30 13.24 -15.17 -0.56
N ARG A 31 12.83 -15.12 0.72
CA ARG A 31 11.41 -15.11 1.06
C ARG A 31 10.80 -13.78 0.65
N ILE A 32 9.76 -13.86 -0.18
CA ILE A 32 9.04 -12.71 -0.71
C ILE A 32 7.55 -12.86 -0.38
N VAL A 33 6.93 -11.76 0.04
CA VAL A 33 5.47 -11.63 0.13
C VAL A 33 5.02 -10.70 -0.98
N TYR A 34 4.22 -11.21 -1.90
CA TYR A 34 3.61 -10.45 -2.99
C TYR A 34 2.34 -9.76 -2.49
N GLY A 35 2.15 -8.50 -2.81
CA GLY A 35 0.95 -7.73 -2.51
C GLY A 35 0.29 -7.23 -3.79
N ASN A 36 -1.03 -7.23 -3.87
CA ASN A 36 -1.77 -6.69 -5.02
C ASN A 36 -2.97 -5.87 -4.53
N PHE A 37 -3.07 -4.63 -5.02
CA PHE A 37 -4.21 -3.75 -4.75
C PHE A 37 -5.27 -3.95 -5.82
N HIS A 38 -6.47 -4.34 -5.38
CA HIS A 38 -7.67 -4.15 -6.17
C HIS A 38 -8.29 -2.84 -5.70
N LEU A 39 -8.10 -1.78 -6.49
CA LEU A 39 -8.69 -0.46 -6.26
C LEU A 39 -9.63 -0.12 -7.43
N VAL A 40 -10.69 0.62 -7.12
CA VAL A 40 -11.79 0.95 -8.04
C VAL A 40 -11.27 1.50 -9.37
N HIS A 41 -11.87 1.05 -10.45
CA HIS A 41 -11.71 1.67 -11.74
C HIS A 41 -12.35 3.06 -11.72
N LEU A 42 -11.55 4.11 -11.51
CA LEU A 42 -12.02 5.49 -11.59
C LEU A 42 -12.58 5.79 -12.98
N ASP A 43 -13.65 6.58 -13.05
CA ASP A 43 -14.15 7.13 -14.30
C ASP A 43 -13.10 8.05 -14.94
N PHE A 44 -13.17 8.21 -16.26
CA PHE A 44 -12.19 9.00 -17.01
C PHE A 44 -11.95 10.41 -16.42
N TRP A 45 -13.01 11.09 -15.98
CA TRP A 45 -12.91 12.43 -15.41
C TRP A 45 -12.20 12.46 -14.05
N ASP A 46 -12.38 11.44 -13.22
CA ASP A 46 -11.66 11.32 -11.96
C ASP A 46 -10.21 10.89 -12.16
N LYS A 47 -9.95 9.99 -13.11
CA LYS A 47 -8.58 9.68 -13.58
C LYS A 47 -7.88 10.95 -14.08
N LEU A 48 -8.55 11.77 -14.90
CA LEU A 48 -8.02 13.04 -15.39
C LEU A 48 -7.73 14.01 -14.25
N LYS A 49 -8.68 14.21 -13.33
CA LYS A 49 -8.52 15.09 -12.17
C LYS A 49 -7.37 14.66 -11.26
N SER A 50 -7.23 13.36 -10.99
CA SER A 50 -6.13 12.83 -10.18
C SER A 50 -4.78 13.03 -10.89
N THR A 51 -4.74 12.69 -12.18
CA THR A 51 -3.56 12.83 -13.02
C THR A 51 -3.08 14.28 -13.15
N THR A 52 -4.00 15.22 -13.34
CA THR A 52 -3.67 16.65 -13.41
C THR A 52 -3.03 17.12 -12.11
N LYS A 53 -3.59 16.75 -10.94
CA LYS A 53 -2.97 17.09 -9.64
C LYS A 53 -1.56 16.52 -9.51
N TYR A 54 -1.36 15.26 -9.90
CA TYR A 54 -0.05 14.61 -9.91
C TYR A 54 0.96 15.33 -10.81
N LEU A 55 0.56 15.76 -12.02
CA LEU A 55 1.41 16.52 -12.93
C LEU A 55 1.95 17.80 -12.27
N PHE A 56 1.08 18.52 -11.55
CA PHE A 56 1.46 19.71 -10.78
C PHE A 56 2.17 19.40 -9.45
N GLY A 57 2.38 18.12 -9.11
CA GLY A 57 3.04 17.71 -7.87
C GLY A 57 2.20 17.91 -6.62
N ILE A 58 0.89 18.10 -6.77
CA ILE A 58 -0.05 18.22 -5.66
C ILE A 58 -0.36 16.79 -5.18
N LYS A 59 0.15 16.43 -4.00
CA LYS A 59 -0.19 15.16 -3.34
C LYS A 59 -1.62 15.21 -2.80
N ARG A 60 -2.36 14.12 -2.94
CA ARG A 60 -3.63 13.91 -2.22
C ARG A 60 -3.35 13.35 -0.82
N GLU A 61 -4.24 13.67 0.12
CA GLU A 61 -4.22 13.16 1.49
C GLU A 61 -4.40 11.61 1.49
N ASP A 62 -5.34 11.11 0.68
CA ASP A 62 -5.64 9.67 0.57
C ASP A 62 -4.82 8.94 -0.50
N GLY A 63 -3.74 9.55 -0.99
CA GLY A 63 -2.97 9.02 -2.12
C GLY A 63 -3.61 9.27 -3.49
N ASP A 64 -2.88 8.93 -4.55
CA ASP A 64 -3.31 9.21 -5.94
C ASP A 64 -4.29 8.15 -6.46
N PHE A 65 -4.32 6.99 -5.81
CA PHE A 65 -5.07 5.79 -6.22
C PHE A 65 -6.03 5.24 -5.16
N ASP A 66 -6.48 6.09 -4.22
CA ASP A 66 -7.32 5.72 -3.08
C ASP A 66 -6.54 5.04 -1.93
N ALA A 67 -7.17 5.01 -0.75
CA ALA A 67 -6.62 4.46 0.47
C ALA A 67 -7.44 3.27 0.99
N ILE A 68 -6.75 2.25 1.48
CA ILE A 68 -7.38 1.13 2.17
C ILE A 68 -7.23 1.34 3.67
N LEU A 69 -8.36 1.43 4.38
CA LEU A 69 -8.40 1.42 5.83
C LEU A 69 -8.32 -0.03 6.32
N LEU A 70 -7.24 -0.37 7.03
CA LEU A 70 -7.00 -1.69 7.57
C LEU A 70 -7.84 -1.94 8.82
N ARG A 71 -8.41 -3.14 8.90
CA ARG A 71 -9.23 -3.60 10.03
C ARG A 71 -8.34 -4.15 11.16
N PRO A 72 -8.51 -3.72 12.42
CA PRO A 72 -7.77 -4.28 13.56
C PRO A 72 -7.86 -5.81 13.64
N GLU A 73 -8.99 -6.39 13.23
CA GLU A 73 -9.25 -7.82 13.24
C GLU A 73 -8.33 -8.59 12.27
N ASP A 74 -7.86 -7.94 11.20
CA ASP A 74 -6.96 -8.54 10.22
C ASP A 74 -5.48 -8.51 10.66
N ALA A 75 -5.17 -7.93 11.84
CA ALA A 75 -3.79 -7.82 12.33
C ALA A 75 -3.10 -9.18 12.46
N GLY A 76 -3.84 -10.24 12.82
CA GLY A 76 -3.30 -11.60 12.90
C GLY A 76 -2.88 -12.18 11.55
N LYS A 77 -3.59 -11.83 10.46
CA LYS A 77 -3.22 -12.22 9.10
C LYS A 77 -1.90 -11.57 8.70
N LEU A 78 -1.80 -10.26 8.95
CA LEU A 78 -0.60 -9.48 8.63
C LEU A 78 0.62 -9.93 9.46
N GLU A 79 0.41 -10.28 10.74
CA GLU A 79 1.47 -10.80 11.61
C GLU A 79 2.08 -12.09 11.09
N TRP A 80 1.27 -12.95 10.47
CA TRP A 80 1.80 -14.16 9.86
C TRP A 80 2.81 -13.85 8.74
N PHE A 81 2.50 -12.90 7.85
CA PHE A 81 3.43 -12.50 6.78
C PHE A 81 4.69 -11.83 7.34
N ALA A 82 4.55 -11.03 8.40
CA ALA A 82 5.70 -10.46 9.10
C ALA A 82 6.64 -11.55 9.63
N ASN A 83 6.07 -12.56 10.32
CA ASN A 83 6.82 -13.71 10.82
C ASN A 83 7.44 -14.55 9.70
N TYR A 84 6.73 -14.73 8.58
CA TYR A 84 7.22 -15.45 7.42
C TYR A 84 8.51 -14.82 6.87
N LEU A 85 8.59 -13.49 6.84
CA LEU A 85 9.76 -12.74 6.41
C LEU A 85 10.88 -12.69 7.46
N ASN A 86 10.55 -12.79 8.75
CA ASN A 86 11.49 -12.57 9.88
C ASN A 86 12.30 -13.80 10.32
N THR A 87 12.16 -14.96 9.67
CA THR A 87 12.64 -16.25 10.22
C THR A 87 14.15 -16.42 10.44
N ASN A 88 15.03 -15.47 10.10
CA ASN A 88 16.48 -15.63 10.29
C ASN A 88 17.26 -14.37 10.69
N THR A 89 16.62 -13.27 11.10
CA THR A 89 17.35 -12.04 11.44
C THR A 89 16.83 -11.40 12.71
N SER A 90 17.58 -11.61 13.80
CA SER A 90 17.58 -10.69 14.93
C SER A 90 18.29 -9.40 14.52
N THR A 91 17.60 -8.52 13.80
CA THR A 91 18.04 -7.13 13.67
C THR A 91 17.16 -6.28 14.58
N ASP A 92 17.77 -5.80 15.66
CA ASP A 92 17.25 -4.69 16.43
C ASP A 92 17.55 -3.40 15.65
N ASN A 93 16.84 -3.15 14.56
CA ASN A 93 16.86 -1.83 13.94
C ASN A 93 15.69 -0.99 14.49
N LYS A 94 15.99 -0.24 15.55
CA LYS A 94 15.23 0.94 15.95
C LYS A 94 15.35 2.03 14.89
N ASP A 95 14.78 1.80 13.73
CA ASP A 95 14.68 2.82 12.71
C ASP A 95 13.37 3.58 12.91
N THR A 96 13.48 4.83 13.35
CA THR A 96 12.40 5.79 13.60
C THR A 96 11.83 6.40 12.30
N THR A 97 12.11 5.77 11.16
CA THR A 97 11.69 6.24 9.85
C THR A 97 10.18 6.10 9.72
N PRO A 98 9.48 7.11 9.14
CA PRO A 98 8.05 7.01 8.88
C PRO A 98 7.71 5.71 8.16
N LEU A 99 6.48 5.23 8.37
CA LEU A 99 5.84 4.08 7.72
C LEU A 99 5.61 4.28 6.20
N LEU A 100 6.55 4.97 5.54
CA LEU A 100 6.60 5.25 4.12
C LEU A 100 7.49 4.20 3.45
N PHE A 101 6.93 3.49 2.49
CA PHE A 101 7.69 2.61 1.60
C PHE A 101 7.62 3.13 0.17
N THR A 102 8.72 3.01 -0.54
CA THR A 102 8.77 3.23 -1.99
C THR A 102 8.91 1.87 -2.63
N PHE A 103 7.90 1.45 -3.39
CA PHE A 103 7.89 0.20 -4.15
C PHE A 103 8.16 0.48 -5.63
N CYS A 104 8.95 -0.38 -6.25
CA CYS A 104 9.21 -0.38 -7.70
C CYS A 104 8.53 -1.60 -8.31
N SER A 105 7.56 -1.40 -9.21
CA SER A 105 7.22 -2.39 -10.24
C SER A 105 8.25 -2.30 -11.38
N LYS A 106 8.24 -3.27 -12.30
CA LYS A 106 9.13 -3.28 -13.48
C LYS A 106 9.06 -1.99 -14.30
N ASP A 107 7.89 -1.33 -14.31
CA ASP A 107 7.62 -0.14 -15.13
C ASP A 107 7.31 1.12 -14.30
N ASN A 108 6.90 0.95 -13.03
CA ASN A 108 6.41 2.04 -12.19
C ASN A 108 7.05 2.02 -10.80
N VAL A 109 6.99 3.15 -10.12
CA VAL A 109 7.51 3.35 -8.77
C VAL A 109 6.42 4.06 -8.01
N TYR A 110 5.81 3.36 -7.07
CA TYR A 110 4.75 3.87 -6.23
C TYR A 110 5.31 4.08 -4.83
N ASN A 111 4.83 5.10 -4.13
CA ASN A 111 5.01 5.21 -2.70
C ASN A 111 3.76 4.65 -2.05
N VAL A 112 3.94 3.64 -1.21
CA VAL A 112 2.88 3.13 -0.36
C VAL A 112 3.16 3.63 1.05
N THR A 113 2.27 4.45 1.58
CA THR A 113 2.36 4.99 2.93
C THR A 113 1.38 4.28 3.83
N PHE A 114 1.82 3.88 5.00
CA PHE A 114 0.93 3.48 6.09
C PHE A 114 0.86 4.64 7.07
N GLU A 115 -0.32 5.23 7.25
CA GLU A 115 -0.49 6.39 8.10
C GLU A 115 -1.64 6.16 9.08
N PRO A 116 -1.48 6.55 10.36
CA PRO A 116 -2.61 6.61 11.27
C PRO A 116 -3.53 7.75 10.80
N HIS A 117 -4.63 7.38 10.18
CA HIS A 117 -5.71 8.26 9.77
C HIS A 117 -6.56 8.63 10.99
N LYS A 118 -6.87 9.92 11.13
CA LYS A 118 -7.80 10.43 12.15
C LYS A 118 -8.86 11.27 11.47
N THR A 119 -10.10 10.79 11.49
CA THR A 119 -11.20 11.53 10.90
C THR A 119 -11.46 12.81 11.69
N LYS A 120 -11.51 13.94 10.97
CA LYS A 120 -11.99 15.23 11.50
C LYS A 120 -13.45 15.38 11.14
N PHE A 121 -14.30 15.54 12.14
CA PHE A 121 -15.71 15.82 11.94
C PHE A 121 -15.92 17.30 11.60
N TYR A 122 -17.07 17.63 10.97
CA TYR A 122 -17.42 19.00 10.55
C TYR A 122 -17.46 20.01 11.71
N ASP A 123 -17.64 19.55 12.94
CA ASP A 123 -17.63 20.36 14.16
C ASP A 123 -16.21 20.63 14.71
N GLY A 124 -15.18 20.16 14.00
CA GLY A 124 -13.78 20.29 14.38
C GLY A 124 -13.31 19.28 15.43
N SER A 125 -14.19 18.38 15.89
CA SER A 125 -13.79 17.27 16.75
C SER A 125 -12.96 16.25 15.97
N ILE A 126 -11.99 15.64 16.65
CA ILE A 126 -11.10 14.63 16.09
C ILE A 126 -11.50 13.28 16.69
N GLN A 127 -11.69 12.27 15.84
CA GLN A 127 -11.92 10.90 16.28
C GLN A 127 -10.80 10.46 17.23
N THR A 128 -11.17 9.91 18.38
CA THR A 128 -10.20 9.49 19.42
C THR A 128 -9.47 8.20 19.04
N HIS A 129 -10.12 7.34 18.25
CA HIS A 129 -9.50 6.16 17.65
C HIS A 129 -8.83 6.55 16.34
N SER A 130 -7.55 6.21 16.21
CA SER A 130 -6.86 6.24 14.92
C SER A 130 -7.22 5.00 14.13
N GLU A 131 -7.34 5.14 12.81
CA GLU A 131 -7.45 4.03 11.87
C GLU A 131 -6.13 3.91 11.12
N LEU A 132 -5.68 2.71 10.76
CA LEU A 132 -4.48 2.56 9.94
C LEU A 132 -4.87 2.58 8.46
N SER A 133 -4.47 3.61 7.71
CA SER A 133 -4.67 3.67 6.27
C SER A 133 -3.43 3.19 5.52
N ILE A 134 -3.66 2.59 4.34
CA ILE A 134 -2.64 2.33 3.33
C ILE A 134 -2.95 3.18 2.12
N CYS A 135 -2.09 4.13 1.80
CA CYS A 135 -2.26 5.00 0.64
C CYS A 135 -1.23 4.65 -0.43
N VAL A 136 -1.67 4.52 -1.69
CA VAL A 136 -0.76 4.34 -2.83
C VAL A 136 -0.67 5.65 -3.61
N SER A 137 0.53 6.16 -3.80
CA SER A 137 0.80 7.38 -4.55
C SER A 137 1.87 7.16 -5.61
N MET A 138 1.84 7.91 -6.70
CA MET A 138 2.90 7.85 -7.69
C MET A 138 4.16 8.53 -7.12
N LYS A 139 5.32 7.90 -7.29
CA LYS A 139 6.57 8.54 -6.89
C LYS A 139 6.79 9.83 -7.68
N PRO A 140 7.09 10.96 -7.03
CA PRO A 140 7.42 12.19 -7.74
C PRO A 140 8.67 11.97 -8.60
N GLY A 141 8.54 12.20 -9.90
CA GLY A 141 9.66 12.19 -10.87
C GLY A 141 9.87 13.54 -11.54
N ASN A 142 10.75 13.59 -12.54
CA ASN A 142 10.88 14.75 -13.42
C ASN A 142 9.58 14.97 -14.24
N VAL A 143 9.37 16.17 -14.78
CA VAL A 143 8.12 16.53 -15.47
C VAL A 143 7.81 15.61 -16.66
N PHE A 144 8.81 15.21 -17.44
CA PHE A 144 8.63 14.28 -18.57
C PHE A 144 8.16 12.90 -18.12
N TYR A 145 8.69 12.42 -17.00
CA TYR A 145 8.33 11.14 -16.41
C TYR A 145 6.92 11.17 -15.81
N ARG A 146 6.54 12.30 -15.19
CA ARG A 146 5.17 12.51 -14.72
C ARG A 146 4.18 12.52 -15.90
N LEU A 147 4.54 13.20 -16.99
CA LEU A 147 3.73 13.25 -18.21
C LEU A 147 3.55 11.87 -18.84
N TYR A 148 4.63 11.11 -18.98
CA TYR A 148 4.58 9.74 -19.49
C TYR A 148 3.62 8.84 -18.70
N ARG A 149 3.69 8.88 -17.37
CA ARG A 149 2.82 8.08 -16.49
C ARG A 149 1.38 8.56 -16.49
N ALA A 150 1.19 9.87 -16.44
CA ALA A 150 -0.11 10.50 -16.59
C ALA A 150 -0.82 10.01 -17.86
N THR A 151 -0.10 10.02 -18.99
CA THR A 151 -0.64 9.54 -20.26
C THR A 151 -0.97 8.05 -20.23
N LYS A 152 -0.10 7.19 -19.67
CA LYS A 152 -0.40 5.76 -19.52
C LYS A 152 -1.64 5.50 -18.67
N HIS A 153 -1.75 6.16 -17.52
CA HIS A 153 -2.89 6.02 -16.62
C HIS A 153 -4.21 6.50 -17.28
N LEU A 154 -4.18 7.62 -18.01
CA LEU A 154 -5.36 8.14 -18.71
C LEU A 154 -5.81 7.28 -19.89
N LEU A 155 -4.87 6.64 -20.59
CA LEU A 155 -5.16 5.75 -21.70
C LEU A 155 -5.59 4.34 -21.23
N GLY A 156 -5.71 4.12 -19.92
CA GLY A 156 -6.06 2.82 -19.35
C GLY A 156 -5.03 1.75 -19.67
N TYR A 157 -3.76 2.14 -19.86
CA TYR A 157 -2.67 1.21 -20.11
C TYR A 157 -2.38 0.45 -18.80
N CYS A 158 -3.18 -0.58 -18.57
CA CYS A 158 -2.98 -1.56 -17.50
C CYS A 158 -1.80 -2.43 -17.90
N SER A 159 -0.90 -2.76 -16.96
CA SER A 159 -0.07 -3.94 -17.20
C SER A 159 -0.97 -5.18 -17.18
N CYS A 160 -0.44 -6.31 -17.63
CA CYS A 160 -1.14 -7.60 -17.56
C CYS A 160 -1.59 -8.01 -16.13
N TYR A 161 -1.24 -7.25 -15.09
CA TYR A 161 -1.60 -7.48 -13.69
C TYR A 161 -2.48 -6.38 -13.03
N GLY A 162 -2.92 -5.34 -13.75
CA GLY A 162 -3.82 -4.27 -13.26
C GLY A 162 -3.24 -2.85 -13.27
N ASP A 163 -4.03 -1.84 -12.88
CA ASP A 163 -3.65 -0.40 -12.88
C ASP A 163 -2.53 -0.07 -11.84
N ILE A 164 -2.31 -0.97 -10.86
CA ILE A 164 -1.33 -0.86 -9.77
C ILE A 164 -0.69 -2.23 -9.61
N ASP A 165 0.38 -2.46 -10.36
CA ASP A 165 1.01 -3.77 -10.41
C ASP A 165 1.61 -4.14 -9.08
N SER A 166 1.28 -5.36 -8.67
CA SER A 166 1.87 -6.16 -7.61
C SER A 166 3.19 -5.62 -7.03
N PHE A 167 3.25 -5.52 -5.70
CA PHE A 167 4.45 -5.16 -4.95
C PHE A 167 5.00 -6.36 -4.19
N GLU A 168 6.23 -6.25 -3.70
CA GLU A 168 6.93 -7.32 -2.99
C GLU A 168 7.47 -6.78 -1.67
N PHE A 169 7.18 -7.48 -0.57
CA PHE A 169 7.91 -7.31 0.69
C PHE A 169 9.02 -8.33 0.78
N LYS A 170 10.20 -7.85 1.16
CA LYS A 170 11.39 -8.66 1.37
C LYS A 170 11.65 -8.87 2.86
N GLN A 171 12.64 -9.70 3.19
CA GLN A 171 13.03 -9.93 4.59
C GLN A 171 13.38 -8.63 5.33
N ALA A 172 14.03 -7.68 4.65
CA ALA A 172 14.33 -6.35 5.21
C ALA A 172 13.07 -5.52 5.58
N ASP A 173 11.88 -5.93 5.12
CA ASP A 173 10.61 -5.28 5.43
C ASP A 173 9.83 -5.94 6.58
N ALA A 174 10.34 -7.03 7.16
CA ALA A 174 9.66 -7.76 8.23
C ALA A 174 9.34 -6.89 9.46
N GLU A 175 10.32 -6.12 9.94
CA GLU A 175 10.14 -5.21 11.09
C GLU A 175 9.08 -4.14 10.82
N LYS A 176 8.95 -3.69 9.57
CA LYS A 176 7.96 -2.70 9.18
C LYS A 176 6.54 -3.29 9.22
N LEU A 177 6.35 -4.52 8.73
CA LEU A 177 5.08 -5.24 8.86
C LEU A 177 4.72 -5.48 10.33
N HIS A 178 5.70 -5.82 11.19
CA HIS A 178 5.47 -5.94 12.62
C HIS A 178 5.02 -4.62 13.26
N ARG A 179 5.58 -3.48 12.84
CA ARG A 179 5.10 -2.16 13.29
C ARG A 179 3.67 -1.91 12.85
N MET A 180 3.32 -2.21 11.60
CA MET A 180 1.93 -2.08 11.13
C MET A 180 0.96 -2.93 11.95
N VAL A 181 1.31 -4.19 12.25
CA VAL A 181 0.51 -5.07 13.12
C VAL A 181 0.32 -4.45 14.51
N LYS A 182 1.38 -3.88 15.08
CA LYS A 182 1.32 -3.22 16.39
C LYS A 182 0.37 -2.02 16.37
N GLU A 183 0.43 -1.18 15.33
CA GLU A 183 -0.47 -0.04 15.16
C GLU A 183 -1.92 -0.52 14.96
N MET A 184 -2.15 -1.54 14.13
CA MET A 184 -3.49 -2.12 13.95
C MET A 184 -4.11 -2.63 15.26
N ARG A 185 -3.29 -3.18 16.15
CA ARG A 185 -3.72 -3.66 17.48
C ARG A 185 -3.92 -2.54 18.50
N ALA A 186 -3.35 -1.37 18.26
CA ALA A 186 -3.47 -0.21 19.13
C ALA A 186 -4.67 0.69 18.78
N CYS A 187 -5.25 0.50 17.59
CA CYS A 187 -6.48 1.15 17.10
C CYS A 187 -7.71 0.58 17.81
#